data_AF-A0A3Q1BMQ7-F1
#
_entry.id   AF-A0A3Q1BMQ7-F1
#
_cell.length_a   1.000
_cell.length_b   1.000
_cell.length_c   1.000
_cell.angle_alpha   90.00
_cell.angle_beta   90.00
_cell.angle_gamma   90.00
#
_symmetry.space_group_name_H-M   'P 1'
#
loop_
_entity.id
_entity.type
_entity.pdbx_description
1 polymer ?
#
loop_
_entity_poly.entity_id
_entity_poly.type
_entity_poly.pdbx_seq_one_letter_code
_entity_poly.pdbx_strand_id
1 'polypeptide(L)'
;APILEEIFLNLPPHEVVCLCRLVCRQWKEVADSESLWRERCRRERYQRCDESRIPDDWRLFYFMCKKRRNLLKNPIGENKMKDWQILNNGGDKWKIEGVMVPHPNKKVQRNFVTSYDMCKKAQMIDLEKEGYNPSFMDQFQPDIRISDWAAAHLHRIDWTPACRDYVGSKKKKKIG
;
A
#
# COMPACT_ATOMS: atom_id res chain seq x y z
N ALA A 1 9.73 30.18 17.42
CA ALA A 1 9.33 28.76 17.32
C ALA A 1 10.40 27.77 16.80
N PRO A 2 11.52 28.14 16.12
CA PRO A 2 12.32 27.15 15.38
C PRO A 2 13.01 26.10 16.27
N ILE A 3 13.35 26.46 17.52
CA ILE A 3 13.98 25.51 18.46
C ILE A 3 13.00 24.41 18.90
N LEU A 4 11.73 24.75 19.14
CA LEU A 4 10.71 23.76 19.53
C LEU A 4 10.42 22.79 18.38
N GLU A 5 10.36 23.30 17.14
CA GLU A 5 10.24 22.43 15.96
C GLU A 5 11.42 21.46 15.88
N GLU A 6 12.66 21.94 16.04
CA GLU A 6 13.84 21.06 16.00
C GLU A 6 13.82 20.01 17.12
N ILE A 7 13.41 20.37 18.33
CA ILE A 7 13.23 19.39 19.42
C ILE A 7 12.19 18.35 19.01
N PHE A 8 11.02 18.80 18.52
CA PHE A 8 9.96 17.89 18.11
C PHE A 8 10.38 17.01 16.94
N LEU A 9 11.19 17.47 15.99
CA LEU A 9 11.70 16.64 14.88
C LEU A 9 12.51 15.44 15.37
N ASN A 10 13.18 15.55 16.52
CA ASN A 10 14.00 14.50 17.11
C ASN A 10 13.20 13.55 18.03
N LEU A 11 11.93 13.86 18.32
CA LEU A 11 11.06 12.99 19.13
C LEU A 11 10.30 11.97 18.27
N PRO A 12 9.84 10.85 18.86
CA PRO A 12 8.90 9.95 18.21
C PRO A 12 7.62 10.69 17.78
N PRO A 13 7.12 10.50 16.54
CA PRO A 13 5.97 11.24 16.02
C PRO A 13 4.69 11.07 16.84
N HIS A 14 4.50 9.86 17.41
CA HIS A 14 3.32 9.56 18.21
C HIS A 14 3.36 10.31 19.55
N GLU A 15 4.54 10.50 20.16
CA GLU A 15 4.70 11.31 21.38
C GLU A 15 4.41 12.78 21.11
N VAL A 16 4.83 13.31 19.95
CA VAL A 16 4.53 14.70 19.58
C VAL A 16 3.02 14.95 19.52
N VAL A 17 2.26 14.02 18.95
CA VAL A 17 0.81 14.15 18.80
C VAL A 17 0.04 13.85 20.10
N CYS A 18 0.45 12.82 20.84
CA CYS A 18 -0.29 12.33 22.01
C CYS A 18 0.14 13.01 23.32
N LEU A 19 1.38 13.47 23.44
CA LEU A 19 1.93 14.02 24.68
C LEU A 19 2.25 15.51 24.52
N CYS A 20 3.15 15.86 23.59
CA CYS A 20 3.63 17.24 23.46
C CYS A 20 2.50 18.23 23.12
N ARG A 21 1.55 17.80 22.28
CA ARG A 21 0.36 18.59 21.91
C ARG A 21 -0.53 18.96 23.10
N LEU A 22 -0.48 18.21 24.20
CA LEU A 22 -1.31 18.42 25.40
C LEU A 22 -0.63 19.30 26.47
N VAL A 23 0.66 19.61 26.32
CA VAL A 23 1.45 20.33 27.34
C VAL A 23 0.99 21.77 27.51
N CYS A 24 0.94 22.54 26.41
CA CYS A 24 0.48 23.93 26.43
C CYS A 24 0.04 24.41 25.04
N ARG A 25 -0.60 25.59 24.96
CA ARG A 25 -1.10 26.16 23.69
C ARG A 25 0.00 26.34 22.65
N GLN A 26 1.18 26.79 23.06
CA GLN A 26 2.32 27.00 22.17
C GLN A 26 2.84 25.67 21.59
N TRP A 27 2.92 24.62 22.42
CA TRP A 27 3.36 23.30 21.96
C TRP A 27 2.33 22.67 21.03
N LYS A 28 1.03 22.88 21.30
CA LYS A 28 -0.04 22.47 20.39
C LYS A 28 0.10 23.12 19.01
N GLU A 29 0.32 24.42 18.94
CA GLU A 29 0.51 25.15 17.68
C GLU A 29 1.70 24.62 16.89
N VAL A 30 2.81 24.30 17.55
CA VAL A 30 4.00 23.73 16.90
C VAL A 30 3.76 22.27 16.49
N ALA A 31 3.10 21.47 17.32
CA ALA A 31 2.80 20.06 17.02
C ALA A 31 1.78 19.92 15.88
N ASP A 32 0.88 20.89 15.71
CA ASP A 32 -0.09 20.97 14.60
C ASP A 32 0.46 21.76 13.39
N SER A 33 1.72 22.22 13.41
CA SER A 33 2.28 23.05 12.33
C SER A 33 2.59 22.25 11.06
N GLU A 34 2.27 22.79 9.89
CA GLU A 34 2.63 22.16 8.62
C GLU A 34 4.14 22.05 8.42
N SER A 35 4.90 23.06 8.86
CA SER A 35 6.37 23.13 8.75
C SER A 35 7.03 21.92 9.39
N LEU A 36 6.59 21.55 10.60
CA LEU A 36 7.12 20.39 11.33
C LEU A 36 6.94 19.10 10.53
N TRP A 37 5.72 18.82 10.06
CA TRP A 37 5.41 17.56 9.38
C TRP A 37 5.98 17.50 7.96
N ARG A 38 6.06 18.64 7.25
CA ARG A 38 6.79 18.75 5.97
C ARG A 38 8.26 18.42 6.16
N GLU A 39 8.88 18.98 7.19
CA GLU A 39 10.30 18.76 7.47
C GLU A 39 10.60 17.31 7.87
N ARG A 40 9.74 16.68 8.68
CA ARG A 40 9.82 15.24 8.95
C ARG A 40 9.74 14.40 7.67
N CYS A 41 8.78 14.72 6.79
CA CYS A 41 8.65 14.03 5.52
C CYS A 41 9.92 14.15 4.67
N ARG A 42 10.55 15.33 4.68
CA ARG A 42 11.81 15.59 3.98
C ARG A 42 12.97 14.77 4.56
N ARG A 43 13.15 14.75 5.89
CA ARG A 43 14.21 13.98 6.58
C ARG A 43 14.09 12.48 6.33
N GLU A 44 12.87 11.94 6.38
CA GLU A 44 12.59 10.52 6.14
C GLU A 44 12.47 10.16 4.65
N ARG A 45 12.68 11.12 3.75
CA ARG A 45 12.62 10.95 2.28
C ARG A 45 11.28 10.41 1.78
N TYR A 46 10.18 10.75 2.45
CA TYR A 46 8.85 10.42 1.95
C TYR A 46 8.53 11.29 0.74
N GLN A 47 8.51 10.67 -0.44
CA GLN A 47 8.11 11.34 -1.66
C GLN A 47 6.59 11.46 -1.74
N ARG A 48 6.11 12.64 -2.14
CA ARG A 48 4.72 12.81 -2.57
C ARG A 48 4.48 11.87 -3.74
N CYS A 49 3.38 11.13 -3.66
CA CYS A 49 3.05 10.13 -4.67
C CYS A 49 2.28 10.73 -5.86
N ASP A 50 2.00 12.02 -5.79
CA ASP A 50 1.42 12.90 -6.80
C ASP A 50 1.84 14.32 -6.41
N GLU A 51 2.70 14.98 -7.20
CA GLU A 51 3.21 16.32 -6.88
C GLU A 51 2.10 17.38 -6.99
N SER A 52 1.02 17.08 -7.73
CA SER A 52 -0.10 17.98 -7.98
C SER A 52 -1.11 18.06 -6.83
N ARG A 53 -1.11 17.09 -5.91
CA ARG A 53 -2.01 17.05 -4.75
C ARG A 53 -1.25 17.42 -3.48
N ILE A 54 -1.43 18.67 -3.06
CA ILE A 54 -0.98 19.11 -1.74
C ILE A 54 -1.88 18.42 -0.71
N PRO A 55 -1.33 17.70 0.29
CA PRO A 55 -2.15 17.13 1.35
C PRO A 55 -2.83 18.23 2.17
N ASP A 56 -4.13 18.06 2.48
CA ASP A 56 -4.88 18.99 3.32
C ASP A 56 -4.37 19.00 4.78
N ASP A 57 -3.87 17.86 5.28
CA ASP A 57 -3.19 17.74 6.58
C ASP A 57 -1.85 16.99 6.42
N TRP A 58 -0.76 17.73 6.63
CA TRP A 58 0.61 17.22 6.55
C TRP A 58 0.95 16.17 7.61
N ARG A 59 0.34 16.26 8.79
CA ARG A 59 0.50 15.27 9.86
C ARG A 59 -0.10 13.94 9.42
N LEU A 60 -1.34 13.96 8.93
CA LEU A 60 -2.01 12.74 8.46
C LEU A 60 -1.25 12.12 7.29
N PHE A 61 -0.78 12.96 6.35
CA PHE A 61 0.07 12.52 5.25
C PHE A 61 1.34 11.81 5.75
N TYR A 62 2.04 12.37 6.74
CA TYR A 62 3.23 11.75 7.32
C TYR A 62 2.92 10.36 7.90
N PHE A 63 1.87 10.24 8.73
CA PHE A 63 1.51 8.94 9.32
C PHE A 63 1.08 7.91 8.27
N MET A 64 0.43 8.36 7.18
CA MET A 64 0.08 7.51 6.05
C MET A 64 1.32 6.99 5.31
N CYS A 65 2.27 7.88 5.01
CA CYS A 65 3.54 7.50 4.41
C CYS A 65 4.31 6.51 5.28
N LYS A 66 4.36 6.74 6.60
CA LYS A 66 5.05 5.87 7.54
C LYS A 66 4.45 4.46 7.62
N LYS A 67 3.13 4.34 7.52
CA LYS A 67 2.43 3.03 7.52
C LYS A 67 2.37 2.36 6.15
N ARG A 68 2.78 3.05 5.08
CA ARG A 68 2.64 2.58 3.69
C ARG A 68 3.49 1.35 3.43
N ARG A 69 2.82 0.23 3.14
CA ARG A 69 3.43 -1.05 2.77
C ARG A 69 2.47 -1.86 1.90
N ASN A 70 2.95 -2.95 1.32
CA ASN A 70 2.05 -3.92 0.71
C ASN A 70 1.29 -4.67 1.83
N LEU A 71 -0.04 -4.60 1.80
CA LEU A 71 -0.91 -5.28 2.77
C LEU A 71 -1.23 -6.72 2.33
N LEU A 72 -0.92 -7.08 1.08
CA LEU A 72 -1.07 -8.45 0.62
C LEU A 72 0.03 -9.35 1.19
N LYS A 73 -0.38 -10.46 1.79
CA LYS A 73 0.49 -11.53 2.24
C LYS A 73 0.84 -12.45 1.07
N ASN A 74 2.10 -12.91 1.06
CA ASN A 74 2.64 -13.81 0.05
C ASN A 74 2.32 -13.38 -1.41
N PRO A 75 2.65 -12.14 -1.83
CA PRO A 75 2.26 -11.62 -3.15
C PRO A 75 3.02 -12.28 -4.32
N ILE A 76 4.17 -12.92 -4.06
CA ILE A 76 5.04 -13.53 -5.08
C ILE A 76 5.10 -15.07 -4.99
N GLY A 77 4.31 -15.70 -4.11
CA GLY A 77 4.22 -17.16 -4.03
C GLY A 77 5.45 -17.86 -3.43
N GLU A 78 6.31 -17.16 -2.70
CA GLU A 78 7.44 -17.78 -1.96
C GLU A 78 6.96 -18.91 -1.03
N ASN A 79 5.81 -18.69 -0.39
CA ASN A 79 5.18 -19.65 0.51
C ASN A 79 4.05 -20.44 -0.17
N LYS A 80 4.22 -20.79 -1.45
CA LYS A 80 3.19 -21.47 -2.26
C LYS A 80 1.88 -20.68 -2.28
N MET A 81 0.75 -21.32 -1.97
CA MET A 81 -0.57 -20.69 -1.87
C MET A 81 -0.93 -20.25 -0.43
N LYS A 82 0.03 -20.23 0.50
CA LYS A 82 -0.22 -19.77 1.87
C LYS A 82 -0.76 -18.33 1.87
N ASP A 83 -1.68 -18.04 2.78
CA ASP A 83 -2.39 -16.76 2.94
C ASP A 83 -3.35 -16.38 1.81
N TRP A 84 -3.49 -17.23 0.79
CA TRP A 84 -4.49 -17.05 -0.27
C TRP A 84 -5.65 -18.02 -0.07
N GLN A 85 -6.88 -17.50 -0.06
CA GLN A 85 -8.08 -18.30 -0.13
C GLN A 85 -8.30 -18.73 -1.58
N ILE A 86 -8.25 -20.03 -1.85
CA ILE A 86 -8.54 -20.56 -3.18
C ILE A 86 -10.05 -20.64 -3.35
N LEU A 87 -10.60 -19.86 -4.28
CA LEU A 87 -12.03 -19.85 -4.58
C LEU A 87 -12.38 -20.85 -5.69
N ASN A 88 -11.49 -20.99 -6.67
CA ASN A 88 -11.60 -21.97 -7.74
C ASN A 88 -10.21 -22.54 -8.06
N ASN A 89 -10.16 -23.83 -8.37
CA ASN A 89 -8.91 -24.55 -8.59
C ASN A 89 -9.05 -25.61 -9.70
N GLY A 90 -9.52 -25.18 -10.88
CA GLY A 90 -9.76 -26.07 -12.01
C GLY A 90 -8.49 -26.67 -12.63
N GLY A 91 -8.67 -27.68 -13.48
CA GLY A 91 -7.60 -28.37 -14.20
C GLY A 91 -6.52 -28.91 -13.27
N ASP A 92 -5.26 -28.69 -13.65
CA ASP A 92 -4.07 -29.06 -12.87
C ASP A 92 -3.81 -28.17 -11.64
N LYS A 93 -4.80 -27.36 -11.24
CA LYS A 93 -4.77 -26.47 -10.07
C LYS A 93 -3.76 -25.31 -10.24
N TRP A 94 -3.74 -24.42 -9.25
CA TRP A 94 -2.72 -23.38 -9.12
C TRP A 94 -1.33 -23.99 -8.94
N LYS A 95 -0.39 -23.56 -9.78
CA LYS A 95 1.04 -23.89 -9.66
C LYS A 95 1.85 -22.62 -9.40
N ILE A 96 3.02 -22.79 -8.78
CA ILE A 96 4.00 -21.72 -8.63
C ILE A 96 5.18 -22.06 -9.51
N GLU A 97 5.50 -21.18 -10.43
CA GLU A 97 6.59 -21.38 -11.38
C GLU A 97 7.52 -20.16 -11.38
N GLY A 98 8.65 -20.29 -12.08
CA GLY A 98 9.54 -19.17 -12.32
C GLY A 98 8.89 -18.14 -13.24
N VAL A 99 9.28 -16.88 -13.09
CA VAL A 99 8.83 -15.82 -14.01
C VAL A 99 9.29 -16.12 -15.43
N MET A 100 8.36 -16.28 -16.36
CA MET A 100 8.68 -16.48 -17.78
C MET A 100 9.05 -15.16 -18.47
N VAL A 101 8.40 -14.06 -18.07
CA VAL A 101 8.74 -12.70 -18.47
C VAL A 101 9.38 -11.99 -17.28
N PRO A 102 10.59 -11.43 -17.43
CA PRO A 102 11.23 -10.69 -16.35
C PRO A 102 10.34 -9.55 -15.84
N HIS A 103 10.08 -9.56 -14.54
CA HIS A 103 9.34 -8.47 -13.90
C HIS A 103 10.27 -7.26 -13.71
N PRO A 104 9.79 -6.00 -13.86
CA PRO A 104 10.62 -4.80 -13.69
C PRO A 104 11.35 -4.75 -12.34
N ASN A 105 10.72 -5.30 -11.30
CA ASN A 105 11.37 -5.56 -10.01
C ASN A 105 12.04 -6.95 -10.04
N LYS A 106 13.38 -6.96 -10.07
CA LYS A 106 14.23 -8.16 -10.08
C LYS A 106 14.06 -9.10 -8.88
N LYS A 107 13.45 -8.62 -7.78
CA LYS A 107 13.13 -9.45 -6.61
C LYS A 107 11.97 -10.42 -6.88
N VAL A 108 11.16 -10.17 -7.90
CA VAL A 108 10.05 -11.04 -8.28
C VAL A 108 10.58 -12.14 -9.20
N GLN A 109 10.76 -13.33 -8.65
CA GLN A 109 11.31 -14.49 -9.37
C GLN A 109 10.30 -15.60 -9.61
N ARG A 110 9.13 -15.53 -8.97
CA ARG A 110 8.06 -16.53 -9.06
C ARG A 110 6.72 -15.89 -9.36
N ASN A 111 5.82 -16.66 -9.96
CA ASN A 111 4.45 -16.25 -10.27
C ASN A 111 3.45 -17.37 -9.95
N PHE A 112 2.18 -16.98 -9.86
CA PHE A 112 1.07 -17.91 -9.77
C PHE A 112 0.59 -18.25 -11.19
N VAL A 113 0.55 -19.53 -11.53
CA VAL A 113 0.14 -20.02 -12.85
C VAL A 113 -1.20 -20.73 -12.74
N THR A 114 -2.14 -20.32 -13.58
CA THR A 114 -3.46 -20.94 -13.72
C THR A 114 -3.41 -22.13 -14.68
N SER A 115 -4.33 -23.08 -14.51
CA SER A 115 -4.47 -24.21 -15.42
C SER A 115 -5.37 -23.89 -16.63
N TYR A 116 -5.79 -24.91 -17.38
CA TYR A 116 -6.71 -24.79 -18.52
C TYR A 116 -8.15 -24.50 -18.11
N ASP A 117 -8.54 -24.85 -16.88
CA ASP A 117 -9.82 -24.46 -16.30
C ASP A 117 -9.67 -23.30 -15.31
N MET A 118 -10.79 -22.67 -14.96
CA MET A 118 -10.83 -21.48 -14.13
C MET A 118 -10.16 -21.69 -12.76
N CYS A 119 -9.17 -20.85 -12.47
CA CYS A 119 -8.52 -20.76 -11.18
C CYS A 119 -8.75 -19.35 -10.59
N LYS A 120 -9.20 -19.26 -9.34
CA LYS A 120 -9.43 -18.00 -8.62
C LYS A 120 -8.84 -18.07 -7.22
N LYS A 121 -8.21 -16.99 -6.78
CA LYS A 121 -7.70 -16.81 -5.42
C LYS A 121 -8.07 -15.44 -4.89
N ALA A 122 -8.27 -15.33 -3.59
CA ALA A 122 -8.65 -14.10 -2.91
C ALA A 122 -7.89 -13.95 -1.58
N GLN A 123 -7.79 -12.72 -1.09
CA GLN A 123 -7.30 -12.42 0.24
C GLN A 123 -8.11 -11.25 0.79
N MET A 124 -8.65 -11.44 2.00
CA MET A 124 -9.37 -10.39 2.71
C MET A 124 -8.37 -9.62 3.59
N ILE A 125 -8.35 -8.30 3.46
CA ILE A 125 -7.49 -7.42 4.23
C ILE A 125 -8.36 -6.67 5.24
N ASP A 126 -8.07 -6.88 6.52
CA ASP A 126 -8.69 -6.15 7.62
C ASP A 126 -7.85 -4.90 7.92
N LEU A 127 -8.33 -3.75 7.45
CA LEU A 127 -7.60 -2.48 7.56
C LEU A 127 -7.39 -2.04 9.02
N GLU A 128 -8.35 -2.32 9.90
CA GLU A 128 -8.24 -1.97 11.31
C GLU A 128 -7.10 -2.75 11.98
N LYS A 129 -7.02 -4.07 11.74
CA LYS A 129 -5.91 -4.90 12.22
C LYS A 129 -4.56 -4.51 11.61
N GLU A 130 -4.55 -3.96 10.40
CA GLU A 130 -3.35 -3.41 9.76
C GLU A 130 -2.95 -2.01 10.31
N GLY A 131 -3.72 -1.50 11.28
CA GLY A 131 -3.44 -0.26 12.00
C GLY A 131 -4.10 0.98 11.40
N TYR A 132 -5.10 0.82 10.53
CA TYR A 132 -5.90 1.90 9.96
C TYR A 132 -7.22 2.03 10.73
N ASN A 133 -7.25 2.95 11.70
CA ASN A 133 -8.41 3.22 12.55
C ASN A 133 -9.66 3.58 11.71
N PRO A 134 -10.85 3.00 11.98
CA PRO A 134 -12.11 3.36 11.32
C PRO A 134 -12.39 4.86 11.24
N SER A 135 -12.30 5.61 12.36
CA SER A 135 -12.58 7.05 12.35
C SER A 135 -11.63 7.83 11.43
N PHE A 136 -10.39 7.37 11.32
CA PHE A 136 -9.41 7.94 10.39
C PHE A 136 -9.77 7.62 8.94
N MET A 137 -10.21 6.39 8.65
CA MET A 137 -10.63 5.97 7.32
C MET A 137 -11.88 6.74 6.85
N ASP A 138 -12.83 6.99 7.74
CA ASP A 138 -14.08 7.70 7.43
C ASP A 138 -13.85 9.19 7.14
N GLN A 139 -12.97 9.83 7.91
CA GLN A 139 -12.69 11.27 7.78
C GLN A 139 -11.72 11.58 6.64
N PHE A 140 -10.62 10.82 6.53
CA PHE A 140 -9.54 11.12 5.61
C PHE A 140 -9.68 10.40 4.26
N GLN A 141 -10.37 9.27 4.23
CA GLN A 141 -10.63 8.45 3.03
C GLN A 141 -9.42 8.34 2.08
N PRO A 142 -8.29 7.79 2.57
CA PRO A 142 -7.06 7.76 1.78
C PRO A 142 -7.22 6.94 0.50
N ASP A 143 -6.53 7.35 -0.57
CA ASP A 143 -6.50 6.61 -1.84
C ASP A 143 -5.94 5.19 -1.62
N ILE A 144 -6.78 4.15 -1.76
CA ILE A 144 -6.35 2.75 -1.75
C ILE A 144 -5.88 2.39 -3.17
N ARG A 145 -4.60 2.05 -3.28
CA ARG A 145 -3.96 1.67 -4.55
C ARG A 145 -3.83 0.15 -4.63
N ILE A 146 -4.46 -0.43 -5.65
CA ILE A 146 -4.37 -1.86 -5.97
C ILE A 146 -3.65 -1.99 -7.32
N SER A 147 -2.64 -2.85 -7.37
CA SER A 147 -1.89 -3.17 -8.58
C SER A 147 -1.67 -4.67 -8.67
N ASP A 148 -1.80 -5.21 -9.87
CA ASP A 148 -1.51 -6.62 -10.16
C ASP A 148 -0.70 -6.74 -11.45
N TRP A 149 0.05 -7.84 -11.56
CA TRP A 149 0.87 -8.17 -12.72
C TRP A 149 0.50 -9.55 -13.25
N ALA A 150 0.02 -9.59 -14.50
CA ALA A 150 -0.34 -10.82 -15.18
C ALA A 150 0.35 -10.88 -16.55
N ALA A 151 0.75 -12.08 -16.94
CA ALA A 151 1.23 -12.39 -18.28
C ALA A 151 0.47 -13.60 -18.79
N ALA A 152 0.06 -13.57 -20.06
CA ALA A 152 -0.63 -14.67 -20.72
C ALA A 152 0.20 -15.12 -21.93
N HIS A 153 0.19 -16.42 -22.25
CA HIS A 153 0.81 -16.92 -23.48
C HIS A 153 -0.11 -16.66 -24.67
N LEU A 154 0.44 -16.04 -25.71
CA LEU A 154 -0.29 -15.64 -26.92
C LEU A 154 -0.87 -16.84 -27.71
N HIS A 155 -0.33 -18.06 -27.56
CA HIS A 155 -0.76 -19.25 -28.30
C HIS A 155 -2.01 -19.96 -27.77
N ARG A 156 -2.63 -19.47 -26.69
CA ARG A 156 -3.77 -20.16 -26.02
C ARG A 156 -5.04 -19.30 -25.92
N ILE A 157 -5.10 -18.22 -26.69
CA ILE A 157 -6.17 -17.21 -26.63
C ILE A 157 -7.33 -17.62 -27.54
N ASP A 158 -8.10 -18.64 -27.14
CA ASP A 158 -9.45 -18.84 -27.71
C ASP A 158 -10.56 -18.85 -26.66
N TRP A 159 -10.25 -18.80 -25.34
CA TRP A 159 -11.28 -19.03 -24.31
C TRP A 159 -11.47 -17.97 -23.24
N THR A 160 -10.79 -16.82 -23.29
CA THR A 160 -11.07 -15.73 -22.33
C THR A 160 -10.98 -14.34 -22.95
N PRO A 161 -12.05 -13.51 -22.89
CA PRO A 161 -12.00 -12.09 -23.30
C PRO A 161 -11.09 -11.19 -22.44
N ALA A 162 -10.42 -11.74 -21.42
CA ALA A 162 -9.76 -10.97 -20.36
C ALA A 162 -8.22 -10.85 -20.48
N CYS A 163 -7.59 -11.50 -21.46
CA CYS A 163 -6.13 -11.63 -21.50
C CYS A 163 -5.48 -11.11 -22.80
N ARG A 164 -5.89 -9.92 -23.26
CA ARG A 164 -5.01 -9.09 -24.10
C ARG A 164 -4.14 -8.24 -23.18
N ASP A 165 -2.85 -8.54 -23.12
CA ASP A 165 -1.74 -7.71 -22.61
C ASP A 165 -2.12 -6.65 -21.57
N TYR A 166 -2.47 -7.09 -20.35
CA TYR A 166 -2.62 -6.20 -19.21
C TYR A 166 -1.29 -6.08 -18.46
N VAL A 167 -0.38 -5.29 -19.01
CA VAL A 167 0.86 -4.91 -18.34
C VAL A 167 0.53 -3.83 -17.30
N GLY A 168 0.13 -4.26 -16.11
CA GLY A 168 -0.01 -3.42 -14.91
C GLY A 168 -1.25 -2.52 -14.87
N SER A 169 -2.38 -3.04 -14.38
CA SER A 169 -3.53 -2.19 -14.02
C SER A 169 -3.35 -1.64 -12.61
N LYS A 170 -3.28 -0.30 -12.46
CA LYS A 170 -3.43 0.38 -11.17
C LYS A 170 -4.88 0.84 -11.04
N LYS A 171 -5.66 0.22 -10.15
CA LYS A 171 -6.98 0.72 -9.77
C LYS A 171 -6.85 1.51 -8.47
N LYS A 172 -7.30 2.77 -8.49
CA LYS A 172 -7.55 3.55 -7.29
C LYS A 172 -9.01 3.33 -6.91
N LYS A 173 -9.27 2.89 -5.68
CA LYS A 173 -10.63 2.83 -5.13
C LYS A 173 -10.72 3.84 -4.00
N LYS A 174 -11.65 4.79 -4.11
CA LYS A 174 -12.12 5.57 -2.97
C LYS A 174 -13.25 4.79 -2.32
N ILE A 175 -13.16 4.60 -1.02
CA ILE A 175 -14.28 4.11 -0.22
C ILE A 175 -15.01 5.40 0.19
N GLY A 176 -16.22 5.58 -0.33
CA GLY A 176 -17.09 6.70 0.01
C GLY A 176 -17.98 6.37 1.18
#